data_AF-E3LKV8-F1
#
_entry.id   AF-E3LKV8-F1
#
_cell.length_a   1.000
_cell.length_b   1.000
_cell.length_c   1.000
_cell.angle_alpha   90.00
_cell.angle_beta   90.00
_cell.angle_gamma   90.00
#
_symmetry.space_group_name_H-M   'P 1'
#
loop_
_entity.id
_entity.type
_entity.pdbx_description
1 polymer ?
#
loop_
_entity_poly.entity_id
_entity_poly.type
_entity_poly.pdbx_seq_one_letter_code
_entity_poly.pdbx_strand_id
1 'polypeptide(L)'
;MNPAEIHEGYFAYHCVPLVKGMRLNNVRGYFLMADDSVFNIWQRIDYSKVHHTRGITHENSSMWWDGEYGLKAAENILKTIENNTDPKISKAWKQFEKGLKKHGYLKNKETVNNEMTSKKGRSISDFYYIPTSKIDYYATLMRLFYDNEFFIELAINRFLKSVNYETPLARNTSYLWGDDRLKWYELYNPNVVVMHPIKASQFKIPSETRKRYCGSVLQTWSDILFHGARNFITKMGD
;
A
#
# COMPACT_ATOMS: atom_id res chain seq x y z
N MET A 1 15.45 6.56 7.15
CA MET A 1 14.11 7.19 7.21
C MET A 1 14.06 7.98 8.48
N ASN A 2 13.89 9.28 8.35
CA ASN A 2 13.62 10.16 9.46
C ASN A 2 12.18 9.87 9.93
N PRO A 3 11.89 9.68 11.23
CA PRO A 3 10.53 9.51 11.73
C PRO A 3 9.53 10.57 11.26
N ALA A 4 10.02 11.79 11.00
CA ALA A 4 9.21 12.87 10.41
C ALA A 4 8.73 12.56 8.97
N GLU A 5 9.45 11.73 8.21
CA GLU A 5 9.10 11.41 6.82
C GLU A 5 7.88 10.48 6.69
N ILE A 6 7.57 9.68 7.72
CA ILE A 6 6.47 8.70 7.64
C ILE A 6 5.20 9.17 8.38
N HIS A 7 5.33 10.02 9.41
CA HIS A 7 4.27 10.57 10.27
C HIS A 7 3.05 9.64 10.45
N GLU A 8 3.05 8.81 11.49
CA GLU A 8 1.97 7.84 11.79
C GLU A 8 1.65 6.84 10.66
N GLY A 9 2.53 6.70 9.65
CA GLY A 9 2.30 5.85 8.48
C GLY A 9 1.60 6.56 7.34
N TYR A 10 1.16 7.81 7.53
CA TYR A 10 0.32 8.56 6.58
C TYR A 10 1.00 8.79 5.24
N PHE A 11 2.33 8.75 5.22
CA PHE A 11 3.15 8.97 4.05
C PHE A 11 4.04 7.77 3.70
N ALA A 12 3.72 6.57 4.20
CA ALA A 12 4.55 5.39 3.97
C ALA A 12 4.77 5.07 2.49
N TYR A 13 3.87 5.50 1.59
CA TYR A 13 4.06 5.38 0.14
C TYR A 13 5.32 6.10 -0.39
N HIS A 14 5.86 7.08 0.34
CA HIS A 14 7.11 7.75 0.02
C HIS A 14 8.36 6.84 0.19
N CYS A 15 8.25 5.75 0.96
CA CYS A 15 9.34 4.79 1.14
C CYS A 15 9.76 4.14 -0.20
N VAL A 16 8.82 3.85 -1.09
CA VAL A 16 9.12 3.22 -2.39
C VAL A 16 9.94 4.15 -3.31
N PRO A 17 9.59 5.45 -3.49
CA PRO A 17 10.45 6.43 -4.14
C PRO A 17 11.86 6.55 -3.54
N LEU A 18 12.02 6.40 -2.21
CA LEU A 18 13.33 6.43 -1.56
C LEU A 18 14.16 5.19 -1.91
N VAL A 19 13.56 3.99 -1.84
CA VAL A 19 14.25 2.73 -2.20
C VAL A 19 14.64 2.73 -3.68
N LYS A 20 13.78 3.23 -4.57
CA LYS A 20 14.15 3.46 -5.97
C LYS A 20 15.39 4.37 -6.09
N GLY A 21 15.48 5.39 -5.25
CA GLY A 21 16.62 6.31 -5.17
C GLY A 21 17.95 5.62 -4.82
N MET A 22 17.91 4.45 -4.19
CA MET A 22 19.09 3.64 -3.86
C MET A 22 19.72 2.96 -5.08
N ARG A 23 19.06 2.99 -6.26
CA ARG A 23 19.58 2.46 -7.54
C ARG A 23 20.00 0.99 -7.46
N LEU A 24 19.21 0.18 -6.77
CA LEU A 24 19.40 -1.27 -6.76
C LEU A 24 19.26 -1.82 -8.20
N ASN A 25 20.23 -2.62 -8.63
CA ASN A 25 20.24 -3.21 -9.98
C ASN A 25 19.40 -4.50 -10.02
N ASN A 26 18.90 -4.85 -11.20
CA ASN A 26 18.21 -6.12 -11.48
C ASN A 26 16.96 -6.40 -10.62
N VAL A 27 16.27 -5.36 -10.17
CA VAL A 27 15.00 -5.49 -9.44
C VAL A 27 13.81 -5.60 -10.41
N ARG A 28 12.90 -6.55 -10.17
CA ARG A 28 11.65 -6.69 -10.95
C ARG A 28 10.61 -5.62 -10.59
N GLY A 29 10.66 -5.14 -9.36
CA GLY A 29 9.80 -4.12 -8.81
C GLY A 29 9.99 -3.99 -7.30
N TYR A 30 9.06 -3.30 -6.67
CA TYR A 30 9.16 -2.83 -5.29
C TYR A 30 7.86 -3.16 -4.56
N PHE A 31 8.00 -3.77 -3.38
CA PHE A 31 6.89 -3.96 -2.47
C PHE A 31 6.86 -2.82 -1.46
N LEU A 32 5.64 -2.38 -1.13
CA LEU A 32 5.37 -1.73 0.14
C LEU A 32 4.56 -2.70 1.01
N MET A 33 4.93 -2.76 2.29
CA MET A 33 4.23 -3.50 3.32
C MET A 33 4.25 -2.67 4.61
N ALA A 34 3.08 -2.41 5.19
CA ALA A 34 2.95 -1.71 6.47
C ALA A 34 3.48 -2.59 7.62
N ASP A 35 3.84 -1.94 8.74
CA ASP A 35 4.47 -2.61 9.88
C ASP A 35 3.52 -3.52 10.68
N ASP A 36 2.22 -3.42 10.42
CA ASP A 36 1.14 -4.22 10.97
C ASP A 36 0.50 -5.15 9.93
N SER A 37 1.26 -5.55 8.91
CA SER A 37 0.83 -6.54 7.93
C SER A 37 1.87 -7.64 7.73
N VAL A 38 1.39 -8.84 7.41
CA VAL A 38 2.24 -9.96 6.95
C VAL A 38 1.82 -10.37 5.55
N PHE A 39 2.83 -10.64 4.71
CA PHE A 39 2.67 -11.17 3.36
C PHE A 39 3.23 -12.59 3.28
N ASN A 40 2.43 -13.51 2.78
CA ASN A 40 2.83 -14.89 2.55
C ASN A 40 3.59 -14.99 1.22
N ILE A 41 4.92 -15.04 1.30
CA ILE A 41 5.81 -14.95 0.12
C ILE A 41 5.63 -16.07 -0.92
N TRP A 42 5.00 -17.19 -0.54
CA TRP A 42 4.67 -18.28 -1.47
C TRP A 42 3.42 -17.99 -2.33
N GLN A 43 2.69 -16.93 -2.01
CA GLN A 43 1.54 -16.49 -2.78
C GLN A 43 2.00 -15.80 -4.06
N ARG A 44 1.42 -16.22 -5.19
CA ARG A 44 1.85 -15.75 -6.51
C ARG A 44 1.12 -14.47 -6.89
N ILE A 45 1.88 -13.44 -7.25
CA ILE A 45 1.37 -12.23 -7.91
C ILE A 45 2.03 -12.05 -9.28
N ASP A 46 1.36 -11.40 -10.22
CA ASP A 46 1.93 -11.04 -11.52
C ASP A 46 2.89 -9.85 -11.38
N TYR A 47 4.20 -10.12 -11.39
CA TYR A 47 5.25 -9.10 -11.27
C TYR A 47 5.36 -8.16 -12.46
N SER A 48 4.64 -8.39 -13.56
CA SER A 48 4.61 -7.50 -14.72
C SER A 48 3.64 -6.33 -14.55
N LYS A 49 2.75 -6.39 -13.55
CA LYS A 49 1.66 -5.43 -13.33
C LYS A 49 1.74 -4.80 -11.95
N VAL A 50 1.09 -3.65 -11.80
CA VAL A 50 0.82 -3.09 -10.47
C VAL A 50 -0.13 -4.05 -9.75
N HIS A 51 0.23 -4.45 -8.54
CA HIS A 51 -0.62 -5.28 -7.71
C HIS A 51 -1.07 -4.48 -6.49
N HIS A 52 -2.36 -4.55 -6.19
CA HIS A 52 -2.92 -3.99 -4.97
C HIS A 52 -3.87 -5.02 -4.34
N THR A 53 -3.85 -5.16 -3.02
CA THR A 53 -4.63 -6.21 -2.33
C THR A 53 -6.13 -6.08 -2.59
N ARG A 54 -6.65 -4.86 -2.53
CA ARG A 54 -8.10 -4.58 -2.61
C ARG A 54 -8.50 -3.66 -3.77
N GLY A 55 -7.53 -3.15 -4.52
CA GLY A 55 -7.74 -2.15 -5.56
C GLY A 55 -8.33 -0.82 -5.08
N ILE A 56 -9.16 -0.24 -5.93
CA ILE A 56 -9.95 0.96 -5.65
C ILE A 56 -11.16 0.55 -4.80
N THR A 57 -11.09 0.85 -3.51
CA THR A 57 -12.16 0.57 -2.54
C THR A 57 -12.88 1.85 -2.10
N HIS A 58 -13.97 1.72 -1.34
CA HIS A 58 -14.58 2.83 -0.60
C HIS A 58 -14.80 4.13 -1.41
N GLU A 59 -15.20 4.02 -2.69
CA GLU A 59 -15.30 5.16 -3.62
C GLU A 59 -16.27 6.27 -3.18
N ASN A 60 -17.24 5.93 -2.33
CA ASN A 60 -18.19 6.90 -1.76
C ASN A 60 -17.75 7.45 -0.40
N SER A 61 -16.59 7.04 0.13
CA SER A 61 -16.11 7.48 1.43
C SER A 61 -15.47 8.86 1.35
N SER A 62 -15.89 9.75 2.25
CA SER A 62 -15.25 11.03 2.53
C SER A 62 -14.26 10.95 3.70
N MET A 63 -14.01 9.76 4.23
CA MET A 63 -13.05 9.56 5.32
C MET A 63 -11.67 10.09 4.89
N TRP A 64 -11.01 10.82 5.79
CA TRP A 64 -9.74 11.53 5.60
C TRP A 64 -9.77 12.81 4.74
N TRP A 65 -10.87 13.09 4.03
CA TRP A 65 -10.93 14.26 3.15
C TRP A 65 -11.04 15.60 3.88
N ASP A 66 -11.72 15.62 5.03
CA ASP A 66 -11.91 16.85 5.82
C ASP A 66 -10.73 17.13 6.77
N GLY A 67 -9.75 16.22 6.85
CA GLY A 67 -8.53 16.41 7.63
C GLY A 67 -7.47 17.23 6.88
N GLU A 68 -6.39 17.56 7.59
CA GLU A 68 -5.27 18.36 7.05
C GLU A 68 -4.63 17.74 5.79
N TYR A 69 -4.55 16.42 5.75
CA TYR A 69 -3.92 15.63 4.69
C TYR A 69 -4.87 15.23 3.55
N GLY A 70 -6.08 15.80 3.54
CA GLY A 70 -7.16 15.50 2.60
C GLY A 70 -7.31 16.55 1.50
N LEU A 71 -8.42 17.29 1.53
CA LEU A 71 -8.77 18.28 0.50
C LEU A 71 -7.73 19.40 0.39
N LYS A 72 -7.25 19.93 1.52
CA LYS A 72 -6.24 20.99 1.54
C LYS A 72 -4.94 20.55 0.84
N ALA A 73 -4.47 19.34 1.12
CA ALA A 73 -3.34 18.72 0.43
C ALA A 73 -3.61 18.55 -1.09
N ALA A 74 -4.81 18.09 -1.48
CA ALA A 74 -5.18 17.97 -2.88
C ALA A 74 -5.19 19.32 -3.63
N GLU A 75 -5.71 20.38 -3.01
CA GLU A 75 -5.68 21.74 -3.56
C GLU A 75 -4.24 22.26 -3.71
N ASN A 76 -3.36 21.98 -2.74
CA ASN A 76 -1.94 22.33 -2.80
C ASN A 76 -1.21 21.60 -3.95
N ILE A 77 -1.53 20.32 -4.19
CA ILE A 77 -1.03 19.59 -5.36
C ILE A 77 -1.40 20.31 -6.65
N LEU A 78 -2.67 20.72 -6.80
CA LEU A 78 -3.13 21.42 -8.01
C LEU A 78 -2.40 22.76 -8.21
N LYS A 79 -2.23 23.55 -7.14
CA LYS A 79 -1.43 24.79 -7.17
C LYS A 79 0.03 24.52 -7.53
N THR A 80 0.62 23.44 -7.02
CA THR A 80 1.99 23.02 -7.36
C THR A 80 2.10 22.70 -8.84
N ILE A 81 1.13 22.00 -9.41
CA ILE A 81 1.09 21.67 -10.84
C ILE A 81 0.92 22.91 -11.71
N GLU A 82 0.05 23.85 -11.33
CA GLU A 82 -0.18 25.09 -12.08
C GLU A 82 1.10 25.93 -12.21
N ASN A 83 1.92 25.95 -11.16
CA ASN A 83 3.18 26.71 -11.11
C ASN A 83 4.41 25.86 -11.47
N ASN A 84 4.23 24.59 -11.87
CA ASN A 84 5.34 23.67 -12.08
C ASN A 84 6.11 23.96 -13.37
N THR A 85 7.43 24.02 -13.27
CA THR A 85 8.36 24.11 -14.41
C THR A 85 9.15 22.83 -14.66
N ASP A 86 9.10 21.83 -13.76
CA ASP A 86 9.82 20.57 -13.95
C ASP A 86 9.15 19.72 -15.05
N PRO A 87 9.84 19.41 -16.17
CA PRO A 87 9.30 18.59 -17.24
C PRO A 87 8.95 17.17 -16.80
N LYS A 88 9.61 16.61 -15.78
CA LYS A 88 9.31 15.27 -15.24
C LYS A 88 7.94 15.25 -14.56
N ILE A 89 7.66 16.23 -13.71
CA ILE A 89 6.36 16.39 -13.05
C ILE A 89 5.27 16.62 -14.10
N SER A 90 5.50 17.51 -15.06
CA SER A 90 4.56 17.75 -16.17
C SER A 90 4.24 16.49 -16.98
N LYS A 91 5.26 15.66 -17.27
CA LYS A 91 5.08 14.38 -17.96
C LYS A 91 4.29 13.38 -17.12
N ALA A 92 4.60 13.25 -15.83
CA ALA A 92 3.88 12.37 -14.92
C ALA A 92 2.42 12.81 -14.77
N TRP A 93 2.15 14.10 -14.62
CA TRP A 93 0.79 14.64 -14.50
C TRP A 93 -0.04 14.41 -15.76
N LYS A 94 0.54 14.60 -16.96
CA LYS A 94 -0.12 14.25 -18.23
C LYS A 94 -0.43 12.76 -18.33
N GLN A 95 0.49 11.90 -17.86
CA GLN A 95 0.25 10.47 -17.79
C GLN A 95 -0.87 10.12 -16.80
N PHE A 96 -0.92 10.80 -15.66
CA PHE A 96 -1.99 10.68 -14.67
C PHE A 96 -3.36 11.02 -15.26
N GLU A 97 -3.49 12.20 -15.87
CA GLU A 97 -4.72 12.63 -16.56
C GLU A 97 -5.17 11.63 -17.64
N LYS A 98 -4.23 11.21 -18.51
CA LYS A 98 -4.52 10.23 -19.57
C LYS A 98 -4.98 8.89 -18.99
N GLY A 99 -4.37 8.46 -17.89
CA GLY A 99 -4.76 7.28 -17.15
C GLY A 99 -6.18 7.36 -16.61
N LEU A 100 -6.52 8.46 -15.93
CA LEU A 100 -7.86 8.68 -15.40
C LEU A 100 -8.92 8.68 -16.52
N LYS A 101 -8.65 9.37 -17.65
CA LYS A 101 -9.55 9.34 -18.83
C LYS A 101 -9.71 7.93 -19.38
N LYS A 102 -8.59 7.21 -19.58
CA LYS A 102 -8.58 5.86 -20.14
C LYS A 102 -9.41 4.88 -19.30
N HIS A 103 -9.37 4.99 -17.98
CA HIS A 103 -10.11 4.10 -17.08
C HIS A 103 -11.49 4.64 -16.68
N GLY A 104 -11.96 5.74 -17.30
CA GLY A 104 -13.32 6.25 -17.12
C GLY A 104 -13.56 7.07 -15.85
N TYR A 105 -12.49 7.52 -15.18
CA TYR A 105 -12.58 8.38 -13.98
C TYR A 105 -12.66 9.87 -14.30
N LEU A 106 -12.49 10.25 -15.57
CA LEU A 106 -12.78 11.59 -16.06
C LEU A 106 -13.81 11.49 -17.17
N LYS A 107 -15.07 11.82 -16.86
CA LYS A 107 -16.18 11.83 -17.83
C LYS A 107 -16.22 13.16 -18.56
N ASN A 108 -16.26 13.15 -19.89
CA ASN A 108 -16.49 14.31 -20.78
C ASN A 108 -15.92 15.67 -20.31
N LYS A 109 -16.66 16.41 -19.47
CA LYS A 109 -16.32 17.76 -18.98
C LYS A 109 -15.51 17.77 -17.67
N GLU A 110 -15.32 16.61 -17.04
CA GLU A 110 -14.52 16.47 -15.81
C GLU A 110 -13.03 16.59 -16.13
N THR A 111 -12.35 17.34 -15.27
CA THR A 111 -10.91 17.58 -15.31
C THR A 111 -10.23 16.85 -14.15
N VAL A 112 -8.90 16.77 -14.20
CA VAL A 112 -8.12 16.25 -13.07
C VAL A 112 -8.42 17.01 -11.78
N ASN A 113 -8.67 18.33 -11.86
CA ASN A 113 -9.05 19.12 -10.70
C ASN A 113 -10.33 18.57 -10.06
N ASN A 114 -11.34 18.24 -10.86
CA ASN A 114 -12.60 17.66 -10.36
C ASN A 114 -12.37 16.33 -9.63
N GLU A 115 -11.50 15.45 -10.16
CA GLU A 115 -11.19 14.18 -9.51
C GLU A 115 -10.35 14.37 -8.24
N MET A 116 -9.36 15.27 -8.27
CA MET A 116 -8.50 15.55 -7.12
C MET A 116 -9.29 16.18 -5.95
N THR A 117 -10.29 17.01 -6.23
CA THR A 117 -11.11 17.70 -5.21
C THR A 117 -12.49 17.08 -5.01
N SER A 118 -12.73 15.85 -5.49
CA SER A 118 -14.05 15.20 -5.42
C SER A 118 -14.50 14.87 -3.99
N LYS A 119 -13.60 14.95 -3.01
CA LYS A 119 -13.79 14.55 -1.60
C LYS A 119 -14.26 13.09 -1.44
N LYS A 120 -13.89 12.24 -2.39
CA LYS A 120 -14.38 10.87 -2.51
C LYS A 120 -13.26 9.89 -2.87
N GLY A 121 -13.38 8.69 -2.30
CA GLY A 121 -12.57 7.53 -2.61
C GLY A 121 -11.31 7.42 -1.77
N ARG A 122 -11.01 6.19 -1.34
CA ARG A 122 -9.81 5.83 -0.57
C ARG A 122 -9.50 4.33 -0.75
N SER A 123 -8.23 3.98 -0.77
CA SER A 123 -7.76 2.60 -0.92
C SER A 123 -6.97 2.15 0.28
N ILE A 124 -7.32 0.99 0.86
CA ILE A 124 -6.54 0.38 1.96
C ILE A 124 -5.14 0.05 1.43
N SER A 125 -4.11 0.66 2.00
CA SER A 125 -2.79 0.77 1.37
C SER A 125 -1.66 0.09 2.15
N ASP A 126 -1.99 -0.93 2.94
CA ASP A 126 -1.01 -1.64 3.77
C ASP A 126 -0.08 -2.55 2.96
N PHE A 127 -0.47 -2.96 1.75
CA PHE A 127 0.39 -3.76 0.88
C PHE A 127 0.11 -3.53 -0.60
N TYR A 128 1.17 -3.35 -1.38
CA TYR A 128 1.11 -3.34 -2.84
C TYR A 128 2.48 -3.57 -3.46
N TYR A 129 2.48 -3.83 -4.77
CA TYR A 129 3.70 -4.00 -5.56
C TYR A 129 3.67 -3.11 -6.80
N ILE A 130 4.79 -2.44 -7.06
CA ILE A 130 5.01 -1.58 -8.22
C ILE A 130 6.11 -2.20 -9.09
N PRO A 131 5.83 -2.61 -10.33
CA PRO A 131 6.85 -3.15 -11.22
C PRO A 131 7.84 -2.07 -11.64
N THR A 132 9.07 -2.46 -11.95
CA THR A 132 10.12 -1.55 -12.44
C THR A 132 9.69 -0.77 -13.69
N SER A 133 8.84 -1.35 -14.54
CA SER A 133 8.27 -0.67 -15.71
C SER A 133 7.35 0.52 -15.37
N LYS A 134 6.91 0.66 -14.11
CA LYS A 134 6.03 1.73 -13.63
C LYS A 134 6.66 2.59 -12.54
N ILE A 135 7.83 2.23 -12.03
CA ILE A 135 8.43 2.87 -10.85
C ILE A 135 8.78 4.35 -11.10
N ASP A 136 9.18 4.73 -12.31
CA ASP A 136 9.50 6.13 -12.61
C ASP A 136 8.27 7.03 -12.53
N TYR A 137 7.16 6.57 -13.11
CA TYR A 137 5.87 7.25 -13.04
C TYR A 137 5.35 7.32 -11.60
N TYR A 138 5.30 6.16 -10.93
CA TYR A 138 4.86 6.06 -9.54
C TYR A 138 5.68 6.97 -8.63
N ALA A 139 7.01 6.90 -8.70
CA ALA A 139 7.87 7.68 -7.80
C ALA A 139 7.77 9.19 -8.03
N THR A 140 7.57 9.63 -9.27
CA THR A 140 7.37 11.06 -9.55
C THR A 140 6.04 11.55 -9.00
N LEU A 141 4.96 10.79 -9.23
CA LEU A 141 3.62 11.14 -8.73
C LEU A 141 3.54 11.09 -7.19
N MET A 142 4.11 10.05 -6.58
CA MET A 142 4.13 9.91 -5.12
C MET A 142 4.99 10.97 -4.44
N ARG A 143 6.10 11.42 -5.05
CA ARG A 143 6.86 12.55 -4.47
C ARG A 143 6.06 13.84 -4.51
N LEU A 144 5.39 14.14 -5.63
CA LEU A 144 4.47 15.28 -5.69
C LEU A 144 3.39 15.22 -4.61
N PHE A 145 2.78 14.06 -4.40
CA PHE A 145 1.76 13.87 -3.37
C PHE A 145 2.32 14.01 -1.96
N TYR A 146 3.52 13.48 -1.73
CA TYR A 146 4.22 13.56 -0.45
C TYR A 146 4.63 14.99 -0.10
N ASP A 147 5.20 15.72 -1.05
CA ASP A 147 5.66 17.11 -0.86
C ASP A 147 4.49 18.05 -0.54
N ASN A 148 3.24 17.61 -0.78
CA ASN A 148 2.01 18.31 -0.45
C ASN A 148 1.19 17.61 0.65
N GLU A 149 1.79 16.65 1.36
CA GLU A 149 1.23 15.97 2.54
C GLU A 149 -0.11 15.26 2.27
N PHE A 150 -0.25 14.65 1.09
CA PHE A 150 -1.49 13.94 0.72
C PHE A 150 -1.54 12.55 1.34
N PHE A 151 -2.62 12.25 2.06
CA PHE A 151 -2.75 11.02 2.85
C PHE A 151 -2.66 9.74 2.00
N ILE A 152 -1.97 8.70 2.51
CA ILE A 152 -1.68 7.44 1.79
C ILE A 152 -2.88 6.80 1.11
N GLU A 153 -4.01 6.66 1.82
CA GLU A 153 -5.17 5.98 1.23
C GLU A 153 -5.79 6.79 0.08
N LEU A 154 -5.63 8.11 0.08
CA LEU A 154 -6.09 8.99 -0.99
C LEU A 154 -5.09 8.99 -2.14
N ALA A 155 -3.80 9.12 -1.84
CA ALA A 155 -2.69 9.11 -2.79
C ALA A 155 -2.67 7.82 -3.64
N ILE A 156 -2.75 6.66 -2.98
CA ILE A 156 -2.76 5.36 -3.66
C ILE A 156 -4.06 5.17 -4.45
N ASN A 157 -5.22 5.57 -3.92
CA ASN A 157 -6.48 5.52 -4.66
C ASN A 157 -6.37 6.29 -5.99
N ARG A 158 -5.86 7.52 -5.95
CA ARG A 158 -5.63 8.33 -7.16
C ARG A 158 -4.66 7.63 -8.12
N PHE A 159 -3.53 7.13 -7.64
CA PHE A 159 -2.60 6.40 -8.48
C PHE A 159 -3.25 5.18 -9.16
N LEU A 160 -4.00 4.36 -8.42
CA LEU A 160 -4.67 3.16 -8.96
C LEU A 160 -5.68 3.53 -10.06
N LYS A 161 -6.42 4.62 -9.92
CA LYS A 161 -7.33 5.12 -10.98
C LYS A 161 -6.61 5.44 -12.28
N SER A 162 -5.32 5.78 -12.21
CA SER A 162 -4.52 6.18 -13.37
C SER A 162 -3.76 5.04 -14.06
N VAL A 163 -3.77 3.81 -13.51
CA VAL A 163 -2.99 2.68 -14.04
C VAL A 163 -3.82 1.42 -14.17
N ASN A 164 -3.39 0.53 -15.06
CA ASN A 164 -3.84 -0.86 -14.99
C ASN A 164 -3.21 -1.49 -13.73
N TYR A 165 -4.04 -2.08 -12.89
CA TYR A 165 -3.62 -2.83 -11.72
C TYR A 165 -4.43 -4.12 -11.61
N GLU A 166 -3.93 -5.02 -10.78
CA GLU A 166 -4.51 -6.32 -10.53
C GLU A 166 -4.83 -6.53 -9.05
N THR A 167 -5.98 -7.16 -8.80
CA THR A 167 -6.48 -7.57 -7.48
C THR A 167 -6.83 -9.06 -7.39
N PRO A 168 -6.09 -9.99 -8.06
CA PRO A 168 -6.49 -11.39 -8.22
C PRO A 168 -6.68 -12.13 -6.90
N LEU A 169 -6.20 -11.53 -5.80
CA LEU A 169 -6.16 -12.12 -4.47
C LEU A 169 -7.00 -11.35 -3.45
N ALA A 170 -7.91 -10.45 -3.89
CA ALA A 170 -8.72 -9.64 -2.97
C ALA A 170 -9.53 -10.49 -1.99
N ARG A 171 -10.06 -11.64 -2.43
CA ARG A 171 -10.79 -12.60 -1.59
C ARG A 171 -9.90 -13.34 -0.59
N ASN A 172 -8.59 -13.38 -0.86
CA ASN A 172 -7.59 -14.05 -0.05
C ASN A 172 -6.79 -13.03 0.79
N THR A 173 -7.22 -11.77 0.88
CA THR A 173 -6.62 -10.77 1.77
C THR A 173 -7.48 -10.62 3.00
N SER A 174 -6.88 -10.63 4.18
CA SER A 174 -7.61 -10.52 5.45
C SER A 174 -7.27 -9.22 6.15
N TYR A 175 -8.17 -8.24 6.02
CA TYR A 175 -8.12 -6.98 6.75
C TYR A 175 -9.12 -7.08 7.91
N LEU A 176 -8.61 -7.36 9.10
CA LEU A 176 -9.43 -7.55 10.28
C LEU A 176 -9.66 -6.21 10.99
N TRP A 177 -10.89 -6.00 11.45
CA TRP A 177 -11.37 -4.78 12.12
C TRP A 177 -12.08 -5.13 13.43
N GLY A 178 -12.17 -4.17 14.35
CA GLY A 178 -12.82 -4.39 15.64
C GLY A 178 -12.24 -5.58 16.40
N ASP A 179 -13.11 -6.39 17.00
CA ASP A 179 -12.73 -7.55 17.81
C ASP A 179 -12.01 -8.65 17.03
N ASP A 180 -12.23 -8.74 15.70
CA ASP A 180 -11.53 -9.71 14.87
C ASP A 180 -10.03 -9.45 14.83
N ARG A 181 -9.60 -8.21 15.08
CA ARG A 181 -8.17 -7.87 15.22
C ARG A 181 -7.51 -8.65 16.36
N LEU A 182 -8.25 -9.07 17.38
CA LEU A 182 -7.70 -9.84 18.50
C LEU A 182 -7.59 -11.33 18.18
N LYS A 183 -8.25 -11.80 17.12
CA LYS A 183 -8.37 -13.21 16.72
C LYS A 183 -7.57 -13.55 15.46
N TRP A 184 -6.64 -12.69 15.04
CA TRP A 184 -5.86 -12.87 13.81
C TRP A 184 -5.16 -14.24 13.72
N TYR A 185 -4.72 -14.80 14.85
CA TYR A 185 -4.01 -16.07 14.90
C TYR A 185 -4.91 -17.28 14.61
N GLU A 186 -6.21 -17.17 14.86
CA GLU A 186 -7.23 -18.18 14.55
C GLU A 186 -7.65 -18.10 13.07
N LEU A 187 -7.66 -16.88 12.53
CA LEU A 187 -8.10 -16.60 11.16
C LEU A 187 -6.95 -16.73 10.14
N TYR A 188 -5.70 -16.72 10.61
CA TYR A 188 -4.53 -16.88 9.77
C TYR A 188 -4.47 -18.29 9.19
N ASN A 189 -4.20 -18.39 7.89
CA ASN A 189 -4.05 -19.65 7.18
C ASN A 189 -3.12 -19.47 5.97
N PRO A 190 -2.52 -20.55 5.44
CA PRO A 190 -1.53 -20.48 4.37
C PRO A 190 -2.05 -19.91 3.05
N ASN A 191 -3.36 -19.86 2.84
CA ASN A 191 -3.97 -19.37 1.61
C ASN A 191 -4.23 -17.85 1.62
N VAL A 192 -4.04 -17.20 2.77
CA VAL A 192 -4.08 -15.73 2.87
C VAL A 192 -2.85 -15.16 2.18
N VAL A 193 -3.04 -14.09 1.42
CA VAL A 193 -1.96 -13.39 0.71
C VAL A 193 -1.35 -12.34 1.60
N VAL A 194 -2.20 -11.46 2.12
CA VAL A 194 -1.82 -10.46 3.11
C VAL A 194 -2.80 -10.52 4.25
N MET A 195 -2.29 -10.45 5.47
CA MET A 195 -3.08 -10.30 6.68
C MET A 195 -2.66 -9.07 7.47
N HIS A 196 -3.63 -8.25 7.83
CA HIS A 196 -3.52 -7.16 8.80
C HIS A 196 -4.52 -7.45 9.94
N PRO A 197 -4.14 -7.30 11.22
CA PRO A 197 -3.12 -6.37 11.73
C PRO A 197 -1.92 -7.00 12.47
N ILE A 198 -1.21 -7.95 11.87
CA ILE A 198 -0.11 -8.65 12.57
C ILE A 198 1.12 -7.72 12.66
N LYS A 199 1.34 -7.12 13.84
CA LYS A 199 2.39 -6.11 14.06
C LYS A 199 3.65 -6.69 14.71
N ALA A 200 4.74 -6.76 13.94
CA ALA A 200 6.00 -7.37 14.37
C ALA A 200 6.59 -6.72 15.64
N SER A 201 6.35 -5.43 15.86
CA SER A 201 6.83 -4.72 17.04
C SER A 201 6.24 -5.26 18.36
N GLN A 202 5.10 -5.94 18.33
CA GLN A 202 4.47 -6.56 19.50
C GLN A 202 5.16 -7.84 19.95
N PHE A 203 6.06 -8.42 19.14
CA PHE A 203 6.71 -9.70 19.41
C PHE A 203 8.12 -9.56 20.00
N LYS A 204 8.58 -8.32 20.23
CA LYS A 204 9.92 -8.04 20.78
C LYS A 204 10.12 -8.65 22.16
N ILE A 205 9.07 -8.67 22.98
CA ILE A 205 9.08 -9.20 24.35
C ILE A 205 8.30 -10.53 24.37
N PRO A 206 8.77 -11.57 25.07
CA PRO A 206 7.99 -12.78 25.31
C PRO A 206 6.59 -12.45 25.85
N SER A 207 5.56 -12.89 25.14
CA SER A 207 4.15 -12.62 25.45
C SER A 207 3.26 -13.68 24.82
N GLU A 208 2.02 -13.78 25.27
CA GLU A 208 1.03 -14.66 24.65
C GLU A 208 0.82 -14.34 23.15
N THR A 209 0.84 -13.06 22.79
CA THR A 209 0.78 -12.61 21.39
C THR A 209 1.96 -13.13 20.57
N ARG A 210 3.18 -13.15 21.15
CA ARG A 210 4.36 -13.75 20.50
C ARG A 210 4.21 -15.26 20.35
N LYS A 211 3.69 -15.97 21.36
CA LYS A 211 3.43 -17.42 21.27
C LYS A 211 2.46 -17.73 20.13
N ARG A 212 1.37 -16.97 20.03
CA ARG A 212 0.40 -17.06 18.93
C ARG A 212 1.05 -16.83 17.57
N TYR A 213 1.97 -15.87 17.44
CA TYR A 213 2.71 -15.63 16.19
C TYR A 213 3.61 -16.80 15.80
N CYS A 214 4.34 -17.36 16.77
CA CYS A 214 5.15 -18.54 16.56
C CYS A 214 4.31 -19.73 16.11
N GLY A 215 3.19 -20.01 16.78
CA GLY A 215 2.33 -21.16 16.51
C GLY A 215 1.45 -21.05 15.26
N SER A 216 1.24 -19.84 14.73
CA SER A 216 0.45 -19.61 13.50
C SER A 216 1.34 -19.26 12.32
N VAL A 217 1.83 -18.02 12.25
CA VAL A 217 2.57 -17.48 11.10
C VAL A 217 3.91 -18.20 10.90
N LEU A 218 4.76 -18.28 11.94
CA LEU A 218 6.07 -18.91 11.80
C LEU A 218 5.98 -20.41 11.57
N GLN A 219 5.04 -21.09 12.26
CA GLN A 219 4.82 -22.51 12.04
C GLN A 219 4.39 -22.77 10.58
N THR A 220 3.41 -22.03 10.07
CA THR A 220 2.95 -22.17 8.68
C THR A 220 4.09 -21.92 7.69
N TRP A 221 4.92 -20.90 7.92
CA TRP A 221 6.10 -20.62 7.09
C TRP A 221 7.11 -21.78 7.13
N SER A 222 7.34 -22.35 8.31
CA SER A 222 8.19 -23.54 8.51
C SER A 222 7.68 -24.74 7.73
N ASP A 223 6.38 -25.00 7.82
CA ASP A 223 5.71 -26.13 7.18
C ASP A 223 5.79 -26.03 5.66
N ILE A 224 5.63 -24.82 5.11
CA ILE A 224 5.67 -24.59 3.66
C ILE A 224 7.09 -24.59 3.11
N LEU A 225 8.02 -23.88 3.74
CA LEU A 225 9.37 -23.71 3.18
C LEU A 225 10.33 -24.83 3.53
N PHE A 226 10.13 -25.50 4.67
CA PHE A 226 11.06 -26.50 5.19
C PHE A 226 10.37 -27.84 5.51
N HIS A 227 9.16 -28.06 4.98
CA HIS A 227 8.40 -29.30 5.18
C HIS A 227 8.25 -29.69 6.66
N GLY A 228 8.10 -28.68 7.53
CA GLY A 228 7.89 -28.90 8.97
C GLY A 228 9.16 -29.29 9.74
N ALA A 229 10.35 -29.08 9.18
CA ALA A 229 11.63 -29.41 9.82
C ALA A 229 11.85 -28.74 11.20
N ARG A 230 11.04 -27.73 11.54
CA ARG A 230 11.00 -27.12 12.87
C ARG A 230 9.57 -26.98 13.36
N ASN A 231 9.35 -27.45 14.58
CA ASN A 231 8.12 -27.25 15.34
C ASN A 231 8.31 -26.09 16.32
N PHE A 232 7.64 -24.99 16.03
CA PHE A 232 7.57 -23.77 16.83
C PHE A 232 6.43 -23.79 17.86
N ILE A 233 5.61 -24.84 17.87
CA ILE A 233 4.58 -25.11 18.89
C ILE A 233 5.22 -25.77 20.12
N THR A 234 6.23 -26.63 19.95
CA THR A 234 6.77 -27.48 21.04
C THR A 234 8.02 -26.94 21.74
N LYS A 235 8.72 -25.94 21.21
CA LYS A 235 9.89 -25.31 21.89
C LYS A 235 9.52 -24.19 22.88
N MET A 236 8.39 -24.30 23.57
CA MET A 236 7.94 -23.34 24.58
C MET A 236 7.98 -23.89 26.00
N GLY A 237 8.83 -24.89 26.25
CA GLY A 237 9.28 -25.28 27.58
C GLY A 237 10.79 -25.06 27.65
N ASP A 238 11.17 -24.00 28.34
CA ASP A 238 12.34 -23.81 29.23
C ASP A 238 12.48 -22.32 29.56
#